data_AF-A0A6B2AXV8-F1
#
_entry.id   AF-A0A6B2AXV8-F1
#
_cell.length_a   1.000
_cell.length_b   1.000
_cell.length_c   1.000
_cell.angle_alpha   90.00
_cell.angle_beta   90.00
_cell.angle_gamma   90.00
#
_symmetry.space_group_name_H-M   'P 1'
#
loop_
_entity.id
_entity.type
_entity.pdbx_description
1 polymer ?
#
loop_
_entity_poly.entity_id
_entity_poly.type
_entity_poly.pdbx_seq_one_letter_code
_entity_poly.pdbx_strand_id
1 'polypeptide(L)'
;MIGFIDASDGQVMWLTLPTSTLGMAVSEWEAIRAYMEEGPSALRKPMMGTDLEEGTVAFFHMCRRDYLLDHGCLRYLFGFLLIQFFSGWTLPCHVASWVKQLPKTAFPKAVQDWSKPLPREQWQSPSAELIKESEEVRKSLRKGMSIFDYFLEKEKTRGKTGA
;
A
#
# COMPACT_ATOMS: atom_id res chain seq x y z
N MET A 1 3.65 -7.90 -8.09
CA MET A 1 3.52 -7.90 -9.57
C MET A 1 2.08 -8.25 -9.89
N ILE A 2 1.38 -7.38 -10.60
CA ILE A 2 -0.02 -7.59 -11.02
C ILE A 2 -0.01 -7.67 -12.54
N GLY A 3 -0.47 -8.78 -13.09
CA GLY A 3 -0.55 -8.98 -14.54
C GLY A 3 -1.98 -8.75 -15.05
N PHE A 4 -2.11 -8.15 -16.24
CA PHE A 4 -3.38 -8.12 -16.97
C PHE A 4 -3.12 -8.38 -18.45
N ILE A 5 -4.12 -8.96 -19.12
CA ILE A 5 -4.08 -9.22 -20.56
C ILE A 5 -4.74 -8.04 -21.25
N ASP A 6 -4.03 -7.40 -22.19
CA ASP A 6 -4.63 -6.39 -23.03
C ASP A 6 -5.69 -7.03 -23.93
N ALA A 7 -6.91 -6.50 -23.89
CA ALA A 7 -8.02 -7.00 -24.67
C ALA A 7 -7.87 -6.71 -26.18
N SER A 8 -7.08 -5.71 -26.58
CA SER A 8 -6.89 -5.37 -28.00
C SER A 8 -5.84 -6.26 -28.67
N ASP A 9 -4.74 -6.52 -27.98
CA ASP A 9 -3.52 -7.10 -28.59
C ASP A 9 -3.18 -8.48 -28.00
N GLY A 10 -3.86 -8.91 -26.94
CA GLY A 10 -3.57 -10.17 -26.23
C GLY A 10 -2.24 -10.18 -25.48
N GLN A 11 -1.55 -9.05 -25.41
CA GLN A 11 -0.26 -8.94 -24.73
C GLN A 11 -0.44 -8.97 -23.22
N VAL A 12 0.41 -9.75 -22.55
CA VAL A 12 0.45 -9.79 -21.08
C VAL A 12 1.27 -8.60 -20.59
N MET A 13 0.60 -7.65 -19.97
CA MET A 13 1.23 -6.52 -19.31
C MET A 13 1.45 -6.82 -17.83
N TRP A 14 2.62 -6.45 -17.33
CA TRP A 14 3.00 -6.62 -15.93
C TRP A 14 3.18 -5.25 -15.26
N LEU A 15 2.43 -5.01 -14.19
CA LEU A 15 2.67 -3.91 -13.27
C LEU A 15 3.52 -4.40 -12.10
N THR A 16 4.74 -3.90 -12.00
CA THR A 16 5.62 -4.12 -10.85
C THR A 16 5.62 -2.88 -9.99
N LEU A 17 4.97 -2.96 -8.84
CA LEU A 17 5.02 -1.93 -7.80
C LEU A 17 6.23 -2.23 -6.90
N PRO A 18 7.23 -1.35 -6.85
CA PRO A 18 8.38 -1.55 -5.97
C PRO A 18 7.96 -1.28 -4.52
N THR A 19 8.11 -2.29 -3.67
CA THR A 19 7.86 -2.19 -2.22
C THR A 19 9.16 -2.31 -1.45
N SER A 20 9.38 -1.44 -0.46
CA SER A 20 10.64 -1.36 0.28
C SER A 20 10.92 -2.56 1.19
N THR A 21 9.89 -3.28 1.62
CA THR A 21 10.01 -4.46 2.50
C THR A 21 8.93 -5.49 2.19
N LEU A 22 9.15 -6.75 2.62
CA LEU A 22 8.14 -7.80 2.52
C LEU A 22 6.85 -7.45 3.28
N GLY A 23 6.97 -6.83 4.47
CA GLY A 23 5.81 -6.41 5.25
C GLY A 23 4.95 -5.39 4.51
N MET A 24 5.57 -4.44 3.81
CA MET A 24 4.88 -3.49 2.94
C MET A 24 4.17 -4.21 1.79
N ALA A 25 4.85 -5.13 1.10
CA ALA A 25 4.25 -5.91 0.00
C ALA A 25 3.03 -6.72 0.45
N VAL A 26 3.13 -7.39 1.61
CA VAL A 26 2.02 -8.14 2.19
C VAL A 26 0.88 -7.19 2.59
N SER A 27 1.20 -6.02 3.14
CA SER A 27 0.18 -5.04 3.54
C SER A 27 -0.59 -4.46 2.35
N GLU A 28 0.07 -4.20 1.22
CA GLU A 28 -0.57 -3.76 -0.02
C GLU A 28 -1.49 -4.85 -0.56
N TRP A 29 -1.04 -6.11 -0.53
CA TRP A 29 -1.84 -7.25 -0.97
C TRP A 29 -3.09 -7.44 -0.09
N GLU A 30 -2.92 -7.36 1.23
CA GLU A 30 -4.03 -7.41 2.18
C GLU A 30 -5.02 -6.25 2.00
N ALA A 31 -4.54 -5.05 1.66
CA ALA A 31 -5.41 -3.91 1.36
C ALA A 31 -6.27 -4.17 0.11
N ILE A 32 -5.68 -4.72 -0.96
CA ILE A 32 -6.41 -5.10 -2.18
C ILE A 32 -7.45 -6.19 -1.85
N ARG A 33 -7.05 -7.24 -1.13
CA ARG A 33 -7.95 -8.33 -0.73
C ARG A 33 -9.13 -7.81 0.11
N ALA A 34 -8.85 -6.99 1.12
CA ALA A 34 -9.88 -6.39 1.98
C ALA A 34 -10.83 -5.49 1.18
N TYR A 35 -10.31 -4.70 0.24
CA TYR A 35 -11.12 -3.90 -0.67
C TYR A 35 -12.04 -4.77 -1.54
N MET A 36 -11.53 -5.88 -2.09
CA MET A 36 -12.32 -6.77 -2.93
C MET A 36 -13.38 -7.56 -2.16
N GLU A 37 -13.10 -7.98 -0.92
CA GLU A 37 -14.02 -8.77 -0.10
C GLU A 37 -15.07 -7.94 0.64
N GLU A 38 -14.65 -6.83 1.25
CA GLU A 38 -15.44 -6.07 2.22
C GLU A 38 -15.72 -4.63 1.72
N GLY A 39 -15.17 -4.24 0.58
CA GLY A 39 -15.38 -2.95 -0.05
C GLY A 39 -14.49 -1.82 0.50
N PRO A 40 -14.74 -0.57 0.07
CA PRO A 40 -13.92 0.59 0.43
C PRO A 40 -13.84 0.87 1.94
N SER A 41 -14.86 0.48 2.70
CA SER A 41 -14.93 0.67 4.14
C SER A 41 -13.93 -0.18 4.94
N ALA A 42 -13.43 -1.28 4.37
CA ALA A 42 -12.47 -2.16 5.01
C ALA A 42 -11.03 -1.67 4.90
N LEU A 43 -10.77 -0.71 4.01
CA LEU A 43 -9.48 -0.07 3.92
C LEU A 43 -9.19 0.70 5.21
N ARG A 44 -8.03 0.42 5.81
CA ARG A 44 -7.59 1.19 6.97
C ARG A 44 -7.40 2.64 6.56
N LYS A 45 -7.82 3.54 7.44
CA LYS A 45 -7.46 4.95 7.30
C LYS A 45 -5.94 5.08 7.38
N PRO A 46 -5.34 6.02 6.63
CA PRO A 46 -3.92 6.34 6.74
C PRO A 46 -3.51 6.51 8.21
N MET A 47 -2.48 5.77 8.63
CA MET A 47 -2.00 5.79 10.02
C MET A 47 -1.43 7.17 10.38
N MET A 48 -0.76 7.79 9.40
CA MET A 48 -0.44 9.21 9.40
C MET A 48 -1.58 9.93 8.68
N GLY A 49 -2.14 10.99 9.27
CA GLY A 49 -3.14 11.81 8.58
C GLY A 49 -2.63 12.25 7.20
N THR A 50 -3.53 12.56 6.27
CA THR A 50 -3.18 12.97 4.88
C THR A 50 -2.17 14.11 4.82
N ASP A 51 -2.09 14.92 5.88
CA ASP A 51 -1.18 16.06 5.96
C ASP A 51 0.28 15.66 6.18
N LEU A 52 0.54 14.46 6.71
CA LEU A 52 1.87 13.93 7.04
C LEU A 52 2.43 13.00 5.95
N GLU A 53 1.92 13.09 4.72
CA GLU A 53 2.49 12.37 3.59
C GLU A 53 3.90 12.86 3.23
N GLU A 54 4.73 11.96 2.71
CA GLU A 54 6.07 12.31 2.20
C GLU A 54 5.98 13.40 1.13
N GLY A 55 6.84 14.42 1.26
CA GLY A 55 6.88 15.59 0.39
C GLY A 55 5.96 16.74 0.81
N THR A 56 5.19 16.62 1.91
CA THR A 56 4.48 17.77 2.49
C THR A 56 5.38 18.58 3.42
N VAL A 57 4.99 19.85 3.64
CA VAL A 57 5.66 20.73 4.60
C VAL A 57 5.47 20.22 6.04
N ALA A 58 4.33 19.60 6.35
CA ALA A 58 4.08 19.05 7.69
C ALA A 58 5.02 17.87 7.98
N PHE A 59 5.22 16.98 7.00
CA PHE A 59 6.19 15.89 7.10
C PHE A 59 7.62 16.42 7.28
N PHE A 60 8.01 17.46 6.53
CA PHE A 60 9.32 18.10 6.71
C PHE A 60 9.53 18.62 8.15
N HIS A 61 8.53 19.29 8.72
CA HIS A 61 8.61 19.80 10.09
C HIS A 61 8.64 18.67 11.13
N MET A 62 7.91 17.58 10.90
CA MET A 62 8.00 16.37 11.71
C MET A 62 9.43 15.81 11.71
N CYS A 63 10.01 15.57 10.53
CA CYS A 63 11.39 15.08 10.42
C CYS A 63 12.41 16.02 11.06
N ARG A 64 12.24 17.34 10.92
CA ARG A 64 13.09 18.32 11.59
C ARG A 64 13.03 18.18 13.11
N ARG A 65 11.84 18.01 13.66
CA ARG A 65 11.63 17.85 15.11
C ARG A 65 12.28 16.56 15.61
N ASP A 66 12.06 15.45 14.91
CA ASP A 66 12.63 14.17 15.29
C ASP A 66 14.17 14.21 15.19
N TYR A 67 14.72 14.81 14.13
CA TYR A 67 16.17 15.00 14.01
C TYR A 67 16.76 15.82 15.15
N LEU A 68 16.05 16.86 15.61
CA LEU A 68 16.49 17.70 16.74
C LEU A 68 16.45 16.93 18.07
N LEU A 69 15.50 16.02 18.25
CA LEU A 69 15.39 15.17 19.45
C LEU A 69 16.48 14.09 19.47
N ASP A 70 16.80 13.51 18.31
CA ASP A 70 17.74 12.39 18.20
C ASP A 70 19.22 12.83 18.15
N HIS A 71 19.50 14.10 17.82
CA HIS A 71 20.86 14.57 17.57
C HIS A 71 21.25 15.81 18.36
N GLY A 72 22.51 15.87 18.81
CA GLY A 72 23.07 17.04 19.48
C GLY A 72 23.26 18.26 18.56
N CYS A 73 23.46 19.43 19.16
CA CYS A 73 23.50 20.74 18.48
C CYS A 73 24.44 20.78 17.27
N LEU A 74 25.66 20.23 17.38
CA LEU A 74 26.64 20.21 16.29
C LEU A 74 26.12 19.43 15.08
N ARG A 75 25.52 18.26 15.31
CA ARG A 75 24.99 17.42 14.23
C ARG A 75 23.73 18.04 13.62
N TYR A 76 22.92 18.74 14.40
CA TYR A 76 21.80 19.52 13.87
C TYR A 76 22.29 20.69 12.98
N LEU A 77 23.29 21.46 13.42
CA LEU A 77 23.84 22.57 12.62
C LEU A 77 24.47 22.09 11.31
N PHE A 78 25.42 21.15 11.40
CA PHE A 78 26.20 20.74 10.22
C PHE A 78 25.49 19.66 9.38
N GLY A 79 24.64 18.85 9.98
CA GLY A 79 23.95 17.73 9.31
C GLY A 79 22.54 18.08 8.82
N PHE A 80 21.79 18.90 9.55
CA PHE A 80 20.44 19.29 9.13
C PHE A 80 20.41 20.69 8.51
N LEU A 81 20.80 21.73 9.26
CA LEU A 81 20.65 23.11 8.80
C LEU A 81 21.44 23.42 7.53
N LEU A 82 22.71 23.03 7.45
CA LEU A 82 23.51 23.27 6.24
C LEU A 82 22.93 22.56 5.01
N ILE A 83 22.60 21.27 5.13
CA ILE A 83 22.03 20.50 4.03
C ILE A 83 20.70 21.12 3.57
N GLN A 84 19.83 21.47 4.52
CA GLN A 84 18.52 22.04 4.20
C GLN A 84 18.60 23.46 3.65
N PHE A 85 19.63 24.24 4.01
CA PHE A 85 19.87 25.53 3.39
C PHE A 85 20.19 25.40 1.90
N PHE A 86 21.09 24.46 1.53
CA PHE A 86 21.45 24.23 0.13
C PHE A 86 20.36 23.49 -0.68
N SER A 87 19.49 22.71 -0.04
CA SER A 87 18.38 22.02 -0.71
C SER A 87 17.15 22.92 -0.94
N GLY A 88 17.13 24.14 -0.43
CA GLY A 88 15.98 25.05 -0.53
C GLY A 88 14.90 24.82 0.53
N TRP A 89 15.23 24.18 1.66
CA TRP A 89 14.37 24.04 2.83
C TRP A 89 13.00 23.42 2.50
N THR A 90 11.91 24.18 2.65
CA THR A 90 10.54 23.72 2.32
C THR A 90 10.13 24.01 0.87
N LEU A 91 10.98 24.70 0.09
CA LEU A 91 10.68 24.99 -1.32
C LEU A 91 10.40 23.72 -2.15
N PRO A 92 11.19 22.62 -2.03
CA PRO A 92 10.88 21.38 -2.73
C PRO A 92 9.49 20.83 -2.39
N CYS A 93 9.02 20.96 -1.15
CA CYS A 93 7.68 20.54 -0.75
C CYS A 93 6.58 21.36 -1.45
N HIS A 94 6.77 22.68 -1.56
CA HIS A 94 5.84 23.54 -2.29
C HIS A 94 5.83 23.25 -3.79
N VAL A 95 7.01 23.01 -4.38
CA VAL A 95 7.12 22.59 -5.80
C VAL A 95 6.43 21.25 -6.01
N ALA A 96 6.64 20.27 -5.12
CA ALA A 96 5.97 18.98 -5.19
C ALA A 96 4.45 19.12 -5.08
N SER A 97 3.96 19.97 -4.17
CA SER A 97 2.53 20.26 -4.04
C SER A 97 1.95 20.91 -5.30
N TRP A 98 2.67 21.89 -5.87
CA TRP A 98 2.29 22.54 -7.12
C TRP A 98 2.26 21.53 -8.29
N VAL A 99 3.29 20.71 -8.44
CA VAL A 99 3.36 19.66 -9.47
C VAL A 99 2.24 18.64 -9.30
N LYS A 100 1.88 18.26 -8.06
CA LYS A 100 0.73 17.37 -7.79
C LYS A 100 -0.60 17.98 -8.27
N GLN A 101 -0.75 19.30 -8.20
CA GLN A 101 -1.95 20.03 -8.61
C GLN A 101 -2.01 20.34 -10.11
N LEU A 102 -0.89 20.22 -10.84
CA LEU A 102 -0.91 20.41 -12.29
C LEU A 102 -1.91 19.44 -12.93
N PRO A 103 -2.65 19.89 -13.96
CA PRO A 103 -3.62 19.06 -14.64
C PRO A 103 -2.89 17.88 -15.28
N LYS A 104 -2.99 16.72 -14.66
CA LYS A 104 -2.52 15.46 -15.25
C LYS A 104 -3.41 15.20 -16.46
N THR A 105 -2.81 14.89 -17.60
CA THR A 105 -3.57 14.41 -18.77
C THR A 105 -4.49 13.29 -18.31
N ALA A 106 -5.79 13.49 -18.52
CA ALA A 106 -6.79 12.48 -18.17
C ALA A 106 -6.42 11.16 -18.85
N PHE A 107 -6.73 10.05 -18.19
CA PHE A 107 -6.51 8.74 -18.79
C PHE A 107 -7.21 8.66 -20.15
N PRO A 108 -6.65 7.95 -21.14
CA PRO A 108 -7.31 7.74 -22.43
C PRO A 108 -8.73 7.22 -22.25
N LYS A 109 -9.68 7.61 -23.12
CA LYS A 109 -11.09 7.20 -23.01
C LYS A 109 -11.25 5.68 -22.90
N ALA A 110 -10.45 4.92 -23.64
CA ALA A 110 -10.44 3.46 -23.57
C ALA A 110 -10.18 2.93 -22.13
N VAL A 111 -9.22 3.54 -21.42
CA VAL A 111 -8.91 3.19 -20.03
C VAL A 111 -10.07 3.57 -19.12
N GLN A 112 -10.66 4.76 -19.31
CA GLN A 112 -11.82 5.20 -18.51
C GLN A 112 -13.03 4.28 -18.69
N ASP A 113 -13.31 3.86 -19.93
CA ASP A 113 -14.42 2.98 -20.24
C ASP A 113 -14.20 1.57 -19.67
N TRP A 114 -12.97 1.05 -19.74
CA TRP A 114 -12.61 -0.23 -19.10
C TRP A 114 -12.59 -0.15 -17.57
N SER A 115 -12.34 1.03 -17.00
CA SER A 115 -12.31 1.25 -15.55
C SER A 115 -13.71 1.41 -14.93
N LYS A 116 -14.78 1.43 -15.74
CA LYS A 116 -16.15 1.50 -15.20
C LYS A 116 -16.47 0.22 -14.41
N PRO A 117 -17.20 0.33 -13.29
CA PRO A 117 -17.56 -0.84 -12.50
C PRO A 117 -18.37 -1.82 -13.36
N LEU A 118 -18.08 -3.10 -13.21
CA LEU A 118 -18.85 -4.15 -13.86
C LEU A 118 -20.32 -4.10 -13.40
N PRO A 119 -21.28 -4.45 -14.28
CA PRO A 119 -22.68 -4.64 -13.87
C PRO A 119 -22.77 -5.62 -12.70
N ARG A 120 -23.70 -5.38 -11.77
CA ARG A 120 -23.84 -6.19 -10.54
C ARG A 120 -24.12 -7.66 -10.83
N GLU A 121 -24.74 -7.93 -11.97
CA GLU A 121 -25.07 -9.27 -12.45
C GLU A 121 -23.81 -10.07 -12.81
N GLN A 122 -22.69 -9.41 -13.12
CA GLN A 122 -21.40 -10.04 -13.42
C GLN A 122 -20.51 -10.18 -12.19
N TRP A 123 -20.95 -9.70 -11.02
CA TRP A 123 -20.16 -9.81 -9.79
C TRP A 123 -20.14 -11.26 -9.33
N GLN A 124 -18.94 -11.84 -9.27
CA GLN A 124 -18.73 -13.15 -8.69
C GLN A 124 -18.84 -13.06 -7.17
N SER A 125 -19.70 -13.89 -6.59
CA SER A 125 -19.74 -14.05 -5.13
C SER A 125 -18.59 -14.95 -4.68
N PRO A 126 -18.01 -14.72 -3.49
CA PRO A 126 -16.98 -15.60 -2.94
C PRO A 126 -17.46 -17.06 -2.91
N SER A 127 -16.58 -17.99 -3.27
CA SER A 127 -16.93 -19.41 -3.22
C SER A 127 -17.13 -19.87 -1.77
N ALA A 128 -17.97 -20.89 -1.56
CA ALA A 128 -18.22 -21.44 -0.22
C ALA A 128 -16.94 -21.97 0.45
N GLU A 129 -16.01 -22.51 -0.34
CA GLU A 129 -14.69 -22.96 0.12
C GLU A 129 -13.85 -21.79 0.64
N LEU A 130 -13.81 -20.68 -0.11
CA LEU A 130 -13.07 -19.48 0.29
C LEU A 130 -13.64 -18.87 1.57
N ILE A 131 -14.96 -18.82 1.72
CA ILE A 131 -15.62 -18.32 2.94
C ILE A 131 -15.20 -19.16 4.15
N LYS A 132 -15.23 -20.49 4.02
CA LYS A 132 -14.85 -21.41 5.09
C LYS A 132 -13.37 -21.26 5.49
N GLU A 133 -12.49 -21.17 4.51
CA GLU A 133 -11.05 -20.96 4.72
C GLU A 133 -10.77 -19.62 5.41
N SER A 134 -11.39 -18.53 4.93
CA SER A 134 -11.29 -17.20 5.53
C SER A 134 -11.79 -17.17 6.98
N GLU A 135 -12.86 -17.90 7.30
CA GLU A 135 -13.32 -18.03 8.69
C GLU A 135 -12.33 -18.77 9.59
N GLU A 136 -11.68 -19.81 9.08
CA GLU A 136 -10.66 -20.58 9.81
C GLU A 136 -9.45 -19.71 10.13
N VAL A 137 -8.93 -18.98 9.14
CA VAL A 137 -7.85 -18.01 9.31
C VAL A 137 -8.25 -16.90 10.30
N ARG A 138 -9.45 -16.33 10.19
CA ARG A 138 -9.93 -15.33 11.15
C ARG A 138 -10.02 -15.89 12.57
N LYS A 139 -10.36 -17.18 12.75
CA LYS A 139 -10.37 -17.84 14.07
C LYS A 139 -8.97 -17.99 14.65
N SER A 140 -7.95 -18.33 13.86
CA SER A 140 -6.56 -18.43 14.34
C SER A 140 -5.97 -17.06 14.69
N LEU A 141 -6.20 -16.05 13.84
CA LEU A 141 -5.77 -14.67 14.11
C LEU A 141 -6.37 -14.10 15.40
N ARG A 142 -7.66 -14.37 15.68
CA ARG A 142 -8.30 -13.98 16.95
C ARG A 142 -7.68 -14.61 18.19
N LYS A 143 -6.98 -15.74 18.04
CA LYS A 143 -6.23 -16.40 19.13
C LYS A 143 -4.82 -15.81 19.31
N GLY A 144 -4.44 -14.80 18.54
CA GLY A 144 -3.12 -14.16 18.61
C GLY A 144 -2.02 -14.87 17.80
N MET A 145 -2.37 -15.87 16.99
CA MET A 145 -1.42 -16.52 16.08
C MET A 145 -1.13 -15.62 14.88
N SER A 146 0.12 -15.57 14.41
CA SER A 146 0.44 -14.81 13.20
C SER A 146 -0.07 -15.55 11.95
N ILE A 147 -0.33 -14.79 10.87
CA ILE A 147 -0.77 -15.38 9.60
C ILE A 147 0.27 -16.36 9.03
N PHE A 148 1.56 -16.06 9.22
CA PHE A 148 2.65 -16.89 8.74
C PHE A 148 2.73 -18.20 9.52
N ASP A 149 2.58 -18.15 10.84
CA ASP A 149 2.58 -19.33 11.71
C ASP A 149 1.41 -20.26 11.37
N TYR A 150 0.23 -19.70 11.12
CA TYR A 150 -0.94 -20.47 10.71
C TYR A 150 -0.69 -21.28 9.43
N PHE A 151 -0.13 -20.64 8.39
CA PHE A 151 0.14 -21.35 7.12
C PHE A 151 1.29 -22.35 7.24
N LEU A 152 2.31 -22.04 8.05
CA LEU A 152 3.39 -23.00 8.38
C LEU A 152 2.87 -24.24 9.09
N GLU A 153 1.95 -24.10 10.05
CA GLU A 153 1.30 -25.23 10.71
C GLU A 153 0.41 -26.02 9.75
N LYS A 154 -0.39 -25.33 8.93
CA LYS A 154 -1.28 -25.97 7.95
C LYS A 154 -0.50 -26.81 6.94
N GLU A 155 0.63 -26.31 6.45
CA GLU A 155 1.51 -27.04 5.53
C GLU A 155 2.13 -28.29 6.19
N LYS A 156 2.65 -28.15 7.42
CA LYS A 156 3.16 -29.29 8.20
C LYS A 156 2.08 -30.36 8.43
N THR A 157 0.85 -29.95 8.69
CA THR A 157 -0.28 -30.86 8.93
C THR A 157 -0.70 -31.57 7.64
N ARG A 158 -0.73 -30.86 6.52
CA ARG A 158 -0.99 -31.44 5.19
C ARG A 158 0.07 -32.47 4.80
N GLY A 159 1.35 -32.17 5.05
CA GLY A 159 2.46 -33.10 4.80
C GLY A 159 2.41 -34.39 5.65
N LYS A 160 1.81 -34.35 6.84
CA LYS A 160 1.63 -35.53 7.71
C LYS A 160 0.40 -36.38 7.38
N THR A 161 -0.59 -35.81 6.68
CA THR A 161 -1.84 -36.51 6.34
C THR A 161 -1.78 -37.15 4.94
N GLY A 162 -0.77 -36.78 4.14
CA GLY A 162 -0.49 -37.34 2.81
C GLY A 162 0.62 -38.38 2.77
N ALA A 163 1.10 -38.86 3.92
CA ALA A 163 2.04 -39.97 4.09
C ALA A 163 1.36 -41.09 4.89
#